data_AF-A0A7X1GX93-F1
#
_entry.id   AF-A0A7X1GX93-F1
#
_cell.length_a   1.000
_cell.length_b   1.000
_cell.length_c   1.000
_cell.angle_alpha   90.00
_cell.angle_beta   90.00
_cell.angle_gamma   90.00
#
_symmetry.space_group_name_H-M   'P 1'
#
loop_
_entity.id
_entity.type
_entity.pdbx_description
1 polymer ?
#
loop_
_entity_poly.entity_id
_entity_poly.type
_entity_poly.pdbx_seq_one_letter_code
_entity_poly.pdbx_strand_id
1 'polypeptide(L)'
;MTCIKAGRAVRNLSFAFFVILLLTMVVGCQTSGSKVDSRAVTEGYKAPILPGGPQAGSFITRDMTITYEYEVKEGKLHVSGTSDLKYKNVTKLSMTLYYLDDNGTVIDYYRFFARPRQIKFGKVMDNTFQREFDIPAEAKAFSIGYMGQTRQNASGGGWVFQYSPF
;
A
#
# COMPACT_ATOMS: atom_id res chain seq x y z
N MET A 1 2.81 -41.10 -59.99
CA MET A 1 1.83 -40.01 -59.74
C MET A 1 1.49 -40.07 -58.26
N THR A 2 2.11 -39.23 -57.43
CA THR A 2 1.98 -39.32 -55.96
C THR A 2 1.75 -37.92 -55.42
N CYS A 3 0.54 -37.67 -54.92
CA CYS A 3 0.11 -36.40 -54.34
C CYS A 3 0.33 -36.45 -52.82
N ILE A 4 1.23 -35.62 -52.29
CA ILE A 4 1.49 -35.50 -50.84
C ILE A 4 0.68 -34.33 -50.29
N LYS A 5 -0.08 -34.65 -49.23
CA LYS A 5 -1.13 -33.86 -48.58
C LYS A 5 -0.53 -32.79 -47.66
N ALA A 6 -0.39 -31.56 -48.15
CA ALA A 6 0.01 -30.40 -47.34
C ALA A 6 -1.23 -29.72 -46.70
N GLY A 7 -1.71 -30.25 -45.58
CA GLY A 7 -2.93 -29.73 -44.95
C GLY A 7 -3.01 -29.76 -43.43
N ARG A 8 -1.96 -30.22 -42.72
CA ARG A 8 -2.02 -30.41 -41.25
C ARG A 8 -1.10 -29.50 -40.43
N ALA A 9 -0.05 -28.94 -41.01
CA ALA A 9 0.95 -28.16 -40.26
C ALA A 9 0.51 -26.71 -39.94
N VAL A 10 -0.26 -26.09 -40.85
CA VAL A 10 -0.60 -24.65 -40.74
C VAL A 10 -1.62 -24.37 -39.64
N ARG A 11 -2.51 -25.33 -39.33
CA ARG A 11 -3.59 -25.15 -38.35
C ARG A 11 -3.12 -25.21 -36.88
N ASN A 12 -2.03 -25.92 -36.61
CA ASN A 12 -1.46 -26.05 -35.26
C ASN A 12 -0.52 -24.88 -34.92
N LEU A 13 0.13 -24.29 -35.93
CA LEU A 13 1.01 -23.13 -35.74
C LEU A 13 0.22 -21.87 -35.38
N SER A 14 -0.94 -21.66 -36.01
CA SER A 14 -1.84 -20.54 -35.68
C SER A 14 -2.46 -20.65 -34.29
N PHE A 15 -2.78 -21.86 -33.82
CA PHE A 15 -3.37 -22.05 -32.49
C PHE A 15 -2.33 -21.87 -31.38
N ALA A 16 -1.10 -22.37 -31.57
CA ALA A 16 0.00 -22.16 -30.63
C ALA A 16 0.37 -20.68 -30.49
N PHE A 17 0.37 -19.93 -31.60
CA PHE A 17 0.64 -18.50 -31.59
C PHE A 17 -0.46 -17.71 -30.84
N PHE A 18 -1.72 -18.11 -31.00
CA PHE A 18 -2.86 -17.48 -30.32
C PHE A 18 -2.85 -17.75 -28.80
N VAL A 19 -2.44 -18.95 -28.38
CA VAL A 19 -2.30 -19.29 -26.95
C VAL A 19 -1.14 -18.55 -26.28
N ILE A 20 -0.01 -18.37 -26.98
CA ILE A 20 1.12 -17.57 -26.48
C ILE A 20 0.74 -16.08 -26.36
N LEU A 21 -0.02 -15.55 -27.31
CA LEU A 21 -0.52 -14.17 -27.28
C LEU A 21 -1.51 -13.94 -26.12
N LEU A 22 -2.33 -14.95 -25.78
CA LEU A 22 -3.27 -14.89 -24.65
C LEU A 22 -2.56 -14.98 -23.28
N LEU A 23 -1.43 -15.68 -23.20
CA LEU A 23 -0.63 -15.80 -21.97
C LEU A 23 0.12 -14.51 -21.61
N THR A 24 0.51 -13.68 -22.59
CA THR A 24 1.18 -12.40 -22.31
C THR A 24 0.23 -11.28 -21.85
N MET A 25 -1.08 -11.43 -22.09
CA MET A 25 -2.09 -10.49 -21.59
C MET A 25 -2.44 -10.67 -20.10
N VAL A 26 -1.97 -11.74 -19.45
CA VAL A 26 -2.17 -11.99 -18.01
C VAL A 26 -1.07 -11.36 -17.15
N VAL A 27 -0.07 -10.70 -17.76
CA VAL A 27 0.81 -9.79 -17.01
C VAL A 27 0.00 -8.55 -16.69
N GLY A 28 -0.78 -8.64 -15.62
CA GLY A 28 -1.53 -7.52 -15.06
C GLY A 28 -0.60 -6.32 -14.95
N CYS A 29 -0.97 -5.26 -15.65
CA CYS A 29 -0.42 -3.93 -15.48
C CYS A 29 -0.66 -3.55 -14.01
N GLN A 30 0.32 -3.82 -13.14
CA GLN A 30 0.34 -3.24 -11.81
C GLN A 30 0.50 -1.74 -12.08
N THR A 31 -0.60 -1.00 -11.88
CA THR A 31 -0.65 0.42 -12.20
C THR A 31 0.26 1.12 -11.18
N SER A 32 1.53 1.33 -11.52
CA SER A 32 2.40 2.23 -10.79
C SER A 32 1.80 3.63 -10.93
N GLY A 33 1.07 4.05 -9.90
CA GLY A 33 0.25 5.24 -9.92
C GLY A 33 1.09 6.48 -9.66
N SER A 34 1.14 7.36 -10.66
CA SER A 34 1.54 8.78 -10.56
C SER A 34 3.02 9.03 -10.34
N LYS A 35 3.53 10.12 -10.94
CA LYS A 35 4.86 10.69 -10.64
C LYS A 35 5.08 10.66 -9.15
N VAL A 36 6.04 9.85 -8.71
CA VAL A 36 6.45 9.84 -7.33
C VAL A 36 7.05 11.20 -7.08
N ASP A 37 6.35 11.99 -6.27
CA ASP A 37 6.80 13.31 -5.89
C ASP A 37 8.08 13.08 -5.07
N SER A 38 9.25 13.35 -5.67
CA SER A 38 10.59 13.08 -5.14
C SER A 38 10.91 13.97 -3.94
N ARG A 39 10.06 13.87 -2.92
CA ARG A 39 10.11 14.65 -1.69
C ARG A 39 10.94 13.88 -0.67
N ALA A 40 11.82 14.59 0.02
CA ALA A 40 12.56 14.04 1.13
C ALA A 40 11.67 13.95 2.37
N VAL A 41 11.68 12.80 3.03
CA VAL A 41 11.01 12.63 4.32
C VAL A 41 11.84 13.26 5.43
N THR A 42 11.16 13.89 6.39
CA THR A 42 11.80 14.47 7.57
C THR A 42 12.45 13.39 8.43
N GLU A 43 13.65 13.67 8.95
CA GLU A 43 14.34 12.79 9.90
C GLU A 43 13.46 12.46 11.11
N GLY A 44 13.48 11.20 11.55
CA GLY A 44 12.60 10.68 12.62
C GLY A 44 11.23 10.17 12.17
N TYR A 45 10.84 10.37 10.91
CA TYR A 45 9.63 9.77 10.30
C TYR A 45 9.96 8.70 9.26
N LYS A 46 11.14 8.07 9.38
CA LYS A 46 11.61 6.99 8.51
C LYS A 46 11.77 5.72 9.34
N ALA A 47 11.29 4.60 8.83
CA ALA A 47 11.55 3.28 9.36
C ALA A 47 12.42 2.51 8.35
N PRO A 48 13.64 2.06 8.72
CA PRO A 48 14.45 1.25 7.80
C PRO A 48 13.71 -0.04 7.47
N ILE A 49 13.89 -0.57 6.26
CA ILE A 49 13.42 -1.88 5.84
C ILE A 49 14.56 -2.87 6.09
N LEU A 50 14.44 -3.63 7.17
CA LEU A 50 15.42 -4.64 7.56
C LEU A 50 14.91 -6.04 7.18
N PRO A 51 15.79 -6.96 6.73
CA PRO A 51 15.39 -8.32 6.42
C PRO A 51 14.89 -9.05 7.69
N GLY A 52 13.84 -9.86 7.54
CA GLY A 52 13.21 -10.59 8.64
C GLY A 52 12.32 -9.70 9.51
N GLY A 53 12.14 -10.07 10.77
CA GLY A 53 11.26 -9.42 11.72
C GLY A 53 10.96 -10.31 12.93
N PRO A 54 10.09 -9.87 13.86
CA PRO A 54 9.36 -8.59 13.82
C PRO A 54 10.24 -7.39 14.21
N GLN A 55 10.02 -6.27 13.55
CA GLN A 55 10.56 -4.96 13.89
C GLN A 55 9.41 -4.06 14.32
N ALA A 56 9.56 -3.35 15.45
CA ALA A 56 8.50 -2.51 16.00
C ALA A 56 8.89 -1.03 16.01
N GLY A 57 7.90 -0.15 15.89
CA GLY A 57 8.12 1.28 15.97
C GLY A 57 6.84 2.08 16.10
N SER A 58 6.99 3.41 16.10
CA SER A 58 5.85 4.30 16.12
C SER A 58 6.11 5.60 15.36
N PHE A 59 5.07 6.11 14.71
CA PHE A 59 5.04 7.47 14.18
C PHE A 59 4.07 8.31 15.01
N ILE A 60 4.61 9.33 15.69
CA ILE A 60 3.83 10.24 16.53
C ILE A 60 3.62 11.53 15.74
N THR A 61 2.37 11.87 15.49
CA THR A 61 2.01 13.09 14.76
C THR A 61 1.08 13.97 15.58
N ARG A 62 0.73 15.15 15.06
CA ARG A 62 -0.22 16.05 15.73
C ARG A 62 -1.57 15.38 15.99
N ASP A 63 -2.07 14.57 15.06
CA ASP A 63 -3.45 14.10 15.07
C ASP A 63 -3.60 12.63 15.52
N MET A 64 -2.53 11.84 15.42
CA MET A 64 -2.56 10.40 15.64
C MET A 64 -1.19 9.84 16.04
N THR A 65 -1.18 8.80 16.87
CA THR A 65 -0.04 7.91 17.08
C THR A 65 -0.25 6.62 16.32
N ILE A 66 0.66 6.25 15.42
CA ILE A 66 0.65 4.98 14.69
C ILE A 66 1.69 4.08 15.31
N THR A 67 1.27 3.02 15.99
CA THR A 67 2.18 1.98 16.48
C THR A 67 2.15 0.83 15.49
N TYR A 68 3.32 0.39 15.02
CA TYR A 68 3.40 -0.66 14.00
C TYR A 68 4.42 -1.72 14.37
N GLU A 69 4.19 -2.91 13.82
CA GLU A 69 5.17 -3.97 13.67
C GLU A 69 5.27 -4.31 12.18
N TYR A 70 6.47 -4.68 11.72
CA TYR A 70 6.65 -5.20 10.38
C TYR A 70 7.61 -6.37 10.33
N GLU A 71 7.45 -7.19 9.30
CA GLU A 71 8.44 -8.19 8.89
C GLU A 71 8.63 -8.16 7.36
N VAL A 72 9.85 -8.45 6.92
CA VAL A 72 10.17 -8.71 5.52
C VAL A 72 10.26 -10.20 5.30
N LYS A 73 9.30 -10.75 4.55
CA LYS A 73 9.20 -12.19 4.25
C LYS A 73 8.76 -12.38 2.81
N GLU A 74 9.41 -13.30 2.10
CA GLU A 74 9.08 -13.64 0.70
C GLU A 74 9.10 -12.42 -0.24
N GLY A 75 10.04 -11.49 -0.01
CA GLY A 75 10.19 -10.27 -0.82
C GLY A 75 9.12 -9.20 -0.57
N LYS A 76 8.28 -9.39 0.46
CA LYS A 76 7.15 -8.53 0.77
C LYS A 76 7.30 -7.91 2.15
N LEU A 77 6.78 -6.70 2.30
CA LEU A 77 6.69 -5.98 3.55
C LEU A 77 5.32 -6.25 4.18
N HIS A 78 5.30 -7.01 5.27
CA HIS A 78 4.11 -7.26 6.07
C HIS A 78 4.09 -6.25 7.20
N VAL A 79 3.09 -5.36 7.23
CA VAL A 79 2.95 -4.32 8.26
C VAL A 79 1.63 -4.50 8.98
N SER A 80 1.69 -4.57 10.31
CA SER A 80 0.52 -4.55 11.16
C SER A 80 0.65 -3.42 12.18
N GLY A 81 -0.46 -3.01 12.78
CA GLY A 81 -0.38 -1.95 13.78
C GLY A 81 -1.71 -1.44 14.24
N THR A 82 -1.63 -0.41 15.08
CA THR A 82 -2.78 0.33 15.60
C THR A 82 -2.61 1.82 15.33
N SER A 83 -3.74 2.52 15.27
CA SER A 83 -3.79 3.97 15.05
C SER A 83 -4.58 4.64 16.17
N ASP A 84 -3.91 5.28 17.13
CA ASP A 84 -4.59 6.00 18.21
C ASP A 84 -4.87 7.45 17.81
N LEU A 85 -6.14 7.72 17.50
CA LEU A 85 -6.63 9.00 16.96
C LEU A 85 -7.03 9.94 18.10
N LYS A 86 -6.64 11.22 18.01
CA LYS A 86 -7.15 12.26 18.91
C LYS A 86 -8.61 12.62 18.65
N TYR A 87 -9.11 12.38 17.44
CA TYR A 87 -10.46 12.73 17.02
C TYR A 87 -11.49 11.63 17.31
N LYS A 88 -12.68 12.04 17.75
CA LYS A 88 -13.86 11.17 17.87
C LYS A 88 -14.66 11.17 16.56
N ASN A 89 -15.48 10.13 16.35
CA ASN A 89 -16.41 10.01 15.23
C ASN A 89 -15.75 10.10 13.84
N VAL A 90 -14.56 9.52 13.69
CA VAL A 90 -13.88 9.43 12.39
C VAL A 90 -14.64 8.45 11.49
N THR A 91 -15.08 8.93 10.33
CA THR A 91 -15.86 8.14 9.35
C THR A 91 -15.00 7.53 8.27
N LYS A 92 -13.86 8.15 7.97
CA LYS A 92 -12.90 7.68 6.96
C LYS A 92 -11.49 7.87 7.49
N LEU A 93 -10.64 6.86 7.29
CA LEU A 93 -9.21 6.92 7.51
C LEU A 93 -8.51 6.15 6.40
N SER A 94 -7.72 6.86 5.61
CA SER A 94 -6.81 6.27 4.62
C SER A 94 -5.39 6.57 5.03
N MET A 95 -4.56 5.54 5.11
CA MET A 95 -3.12 5.65 5.28
C MET A 95 -2.43 5.56 3.94
N THR A 96 -1.23 6.11 3.87
CA THR A 96 -0.31 5.98 2.73
C THR A 96 1.02 5.49 3.25
N LEU A 97 1.50 4.35 2.77
CA LEU A 97 2.87 3.91 2.96
C LEU A 97 3.71 4.49 1.83
N TYR A 98 4.78 5.21 2.18
CA TYR A 98 5.75 5.75 1.24
C TYR A 98 7.02 4.92 1.31
N TYR A 99 7.46 4.35 0.19
CA TYR A 99 8.78 3.72 0.07
C TYR A 99 9.83 4.77 -0.21
N LEU A 100 10.98 4.65 0.46
CA LEU A 100 12.05 5.63 0.41
C LEU A 100 13.35 5.00 -0.10
N ASP A 101 14.12 5.75 -0.89
CA ASP A 101 15.50 5.42 -1.25
C ASP A 101 16.47 5.63 -0.06
N ASP A 102 17.76 5.44 -0.32
CA ASP A 102 18.84 5.63 0.66
C ASP A 102 18.99 7.10 1.14
N ASN A 103 18.49 8.06 0.36
CA ASN A 103 18.47 9.47 0.73
C ASN A 103 17.21 9.83 1.55
N GLY A 104 16.29 8.88 1.75
CA GLY A 104 14.99 9.14 2.35
C GLY A 104 14.01 9.88 1.44
N THR A 105 14.22 9.81 0.13
CA THR A 105 13.34 10.38 -0.90
C THR A 105 12.27 9.37 -1.26
N VAL A 106 11.02 9.82 -1.40
CA VAL A 106 9.93 8.93 -1.84
C VAL A 106 10.22 8.40 -3.25
N ILE A 107 10.18 7.08 -3.42
CA ILE A 107 10.35 6.36 -4.69
C ILE A 107 9.13 5.53 -5.09
N ASP A 108 8.19 5.27 -4.17
CA ASP A 108 6.89 4.68 -4.46
C ASP A 108 5.91 4.92 -3.30
N TYR A 109 4.62 4.69 -3.51
CA TYR A 109 3.64 4.75 -2.42
C TYR A 109 2.41 3.84 -2.63
N TYR A 110 1.86 3.36 -1.51
CA TYR A 110 0.64 2.56 -1.47
C TYR A 110 -0.39 3.19 -0.53
N ARG A 111 -1.60 3.43 -1.03
CA ARG A 111 -2.73 3.88 -0.20
C ARG A 111 -3.55 2.70 0.27
N PHE A 112 -3.93 2.70 1.55
CA PHE A 112 -4.79 1.68 2.12
C PHE A 112 -5.73 2.26 3.17
N PHE A 113 -6.91 1.66 3.32
CA PHE A 113 -7.85 2.06 4.36
C PHE A 113 -7.45 1.44 5.70
N ALA A 114 -7.47 2.23 6.77
CA ALA A 114 -7.41 1.74 8.15
C ALA A 114 -8.79 1.89 8.79
N ARG A 115 -9.15 0.99 9.71
CA ARG A 115 -10.43 1.08 10.40
C ARG A 115 -10.33 2.11 11.52
N PRO A 116 -11.06 3.24 11.46
CA PRO A 116 -11.09 4.19 12.57
C PRO A 116 -11.82 3.60 13.78
N ARG A 117 -11.53 4.13 14.98
CA ARG A 117 -12.20 3.68 16.22
C ARG A 117 -13.68 3.85 16.10
N GLN A 118 -14.41 2.77 16.35
CA GLN A 118 -15.86 2.80 16.45
C GLN A 118 -16.30 2.19 17.76
N ILE A 119 -17.26 2.86 18.42
CA ILE A 119 -18.00 2.27 19.53
C ILE A 119 -19.33 1.80 18.93
N LYS A 120 -19.55 0.49 18.88
CA LYS A 120 -20.82 -0.11 18.44
C LYS A 120 -21.39 -0.94 19.58
N PHE A 121 -22.62 -0.64 20.00
CA PHE A 121 -23.32 -1.36 21.08
C PHE A 121 -22.48 -1.49 22.37
N GLY A 122 -21.74 -0.44 22.74
CA GLY A 122 -20.86 -0.44 23.92
C GLY A 122 -19.51 -1.16 23.75
N LYS A 123 -19.25 -1.80 22.60
CA LYS A 123 -17.95 -2.42 22.30
C LYS A 123 -17.06 -1.47 21.51
N VAL A 124 -15.82 -1.31 21.97
CA VAL A 124 -14.77 -0.61 21.23
C VAL A 124 -14.23 -1.55 20.16
N MET A 125 -14.38 -1.17 18.89
CA MET A 125 -13.72 -1.81 17.77
C MET A 125 -12.31 -1.23 17.65
N ASP A 126 -11.29 -2.09 17.59
CA ASP A 126 -9.89 -1.68 17.56
C ASP A 126 -9.49 -1.03 16.22
N ASN A 127 -8.54 -0.09 16.31
CA ASN A 127 -8.02 0.67 15.17
C ASN A 127 -6.86 -0.08 14.50
N THR A 128 -7.03 -1.37 14.27
CA THR A 128 -5.99 -2.23 13.74
C THR A 128 -5.93 -2.16 12.22
N PHE A 129 -4.72 -2.33 11.69
CA PHE A 129 -4.50 -2.59 10.28
C PHE A 129 -3.48 -3.72 10.13
N GLN A 130 -3.59 -4.44 9.02
CA GLN A 130 -2.64 -5.45 8.59
C GLN A 130 -2.59 -5.44 7.07
N ARG A 131 -1.41 -5.24 6.50
CA ARG A 131 -1.20 -5.07 5.06
C ARG A 131 0.08 -5.76 4.63
N GLU A 132 0.10 -6.10 3.36
CA GLU A 132 1.24 -6.66 2.66
C GLU A 132 1.50 -5.82 1.43
N PHE A 133 2.76 -5.53 1.16
CA PHE A 133 3.20 -4.70 0.04
C PHE A 133 4.40 -5.33 -0.64
N ASP A 134 4.45 -5.22 -1.97
CA ASP A 134 5.67 -5.56 -2.73
C ASP A 134 6.72 -4.49 -2.46
N ILE A 135 7.97 -4.90 -2.24
CA ILE A 135 9.06 -3.96 -1.92
C ILE A 135 9.75 -3.56 -3.24
N PRO A 136 9.75 -2.27 -3.62
CA PRO A 136 10.54 -1.79 -4.74
C PRO A 136 12.03 -2.09 -4.53
N ALA A 137 12.76 -2.48 -5.59
CA ALA A 137 14.15 -2.92 -5.48
C ALA A 137 15.09 -1.87 -4.84
N GLU A 138 14.76 -0.59 -5.04
CA GLU A 138 15.53 0.55 -4.55
C GLU A 138 15.14 0.98 -3.12
N ALA A 139 14.06 0.40 -2.55
CA ALA A 139 13.55 0.81 -1.25
C ALA A 139 14.48 0.38 -0.10
N LYS A 140 14.83 1.35 0.74
CA LYS A 140 15.66 1.17 1.95
C LYS A 140 14.91 1.48 3.24
N ALA A 141 13.87 2.28 3.15
CA ALA A 141 13.03 2.65 4.28
C ALA A 141 11.57 2.83 3.85
N PHE A 142 10.68 2.96 4.81
CA PHE A 142 9.31 3.41 4.60
C PHE A 142 8.91 4.50 5.59
N SER A 143 7.86 5.23 5.24
CA SER A 143 7.16 6.19 6.11
C SER A 143 5.66 6.02 5.98
N ILE A 144 4.89 6.56 6.93
CA ILE A 144 3.43 6.52 6.89
C ILE A 144 2.85 7.93 6.96
N GLY A 145 2.05 8.30 5.96
CA GLY A 145 1.14 9.44 5.99
C GLY A 145 -0.32 9.00 6.09
N TYR A 146 -1.23 9.96 6.23
CA TYR A 146 -2.65 9.67 6.31
C TYR A 146 -3.53 10.85 5.92
N MET A 147 -4.79 10.53 5.62
CA MET A 147 -5.90 11.46 5.51
C MET A 147 -7.12 10.85 6.19
N GLY A 148 -7.85 11.65 6.93
CA GLY A 148 -9.08 11.23 7.59
C GLY A 148 -10.13 12.32 7.61
N GLN A 149 -11.36 11.89 7.90
CA GLN A 149 -12.53 12.76 7.93
C GLN A 149 -13.39 12.41 9.13
N THR A 150 -13.76 13.42 9.92
CA THR A 150 -14.75 13.28 10.99
C THR A 150 -16.17 13.36 10.43
N ARG A 151 -17.13 12.75 11.14
CA ARG A 151 -18.54 12.80 10.79
C ARG A 151 -19.01 14.25 10.72
N GLN A 152 -19.66 14.64 9.61
CA GLN A 152 -20.40 15.89 9.54
C GLN A 152 -21.57 15.86 10.52
N ASN A 153 -21.72 16.92 11.31
CA ASN A 153 -22.92 17.15 12.11
C ASN A 153 -24.00 17.82 11.24
N ALA A 154 -25.23 17.96 11.78
CA ALA A 154 -26.36 18.57 11.06
C ALA A 154 -26.11 20.01 10.62
N SER A 155 -25.13 20.69 11.23
CA SER A 155 -24.68 22.05 10.89
C SER A 155 -23.50 22.08 9.90
N GLY A 156 -23.08 20.93 9.36
CA GLY A 156 -22.00 20.83 8.37
C GLY A 156 -20.57 20.81 8.90
N GLY A 157 -20.36 20.82 10.22
CA GLY A 157 -19.05 20.99 10.89
C GLY A 157 -18.13 19.75 10.91
N GLY A 158 -18.11 18.94 9.85
CA GLY A 158 -17.10 17.88 9.71
C GLY A 158 -15.73 18.48 9.35
N TRP A 159 -14.65 17.86 9.81
CA TRP A 159 -13.27 18.32 9.55
C TRP A 159 -12.44 17.23 8.87
N VAL A 160 -11.57 17.65 7.96
CA VAL A 160 -10.58 16.80 7.28
C VAL A 160 -9.23 17.03 7.93
N PHE A 161 -8.58 15.95 8.34
CA PHE A 161 -7.22 15.99 8.90
C PHE A 161 -6.30 15.15 8.02
N GLN A 162 -5.05 15.57 7.89
CA GLN A 162 -4.07 14.89 7.05
C GLN A 162 -2.67 15.14 7.55
N TYR A 163 -1.79 14.19 7.25
CA TYR A 163 -0.37 14.28 7.51
C TYR A 163 0.41 13.66 6.36
N SER A 164 1.40 14.42 5.90
CA SER A 164 2.44 13.95 4.99
C SER A 164 3.79 14.07 5.69
N PRO A 165 4.71 13.12 5.54
CA PRO A 165 5.97 13.09 6.27
C PRO A 165 7.09 13.97 5.65
N PHE A 166 6.72 14.91 4.78
CA PHE A 166 7.61 15.79 4.01
C PHE A 166 7.16 17.25 4.12
#